data_AF-A0A0C2ZTJ8-F1
#
_entry.id   AF-A0A0C2ZTJ8-F1
#
_cell.length_a   1.000
_cell.length_b   1.000
_cell.length_c   1.000
_cell.angle_alpha   90.00
_cell.angle_beta   90.00
_cell.angle_gamma   90.00
#
_symmetry.space_group_name_H-M   'P 1'
#
loop_
_entity.id
_entity.type
_entity.pdbx_description
1 polymer ?
#
loop_
_entity_poly.entity_id
_entity_poly.type
_entity_poly.pdbx_seq_one_letter_code
_entity_poly.pdbx_strand_id
1 'polypeptide(L)' 'MAAKKRCQLQAEAPCNSAVLRIVGQCPHCRAEFCGAHRLPEHHNCNKLEDCRQQAFERNKAKLESERTVASKMAIA' A
#
# COMPACT_ATOMS: atom_id res chain seq x y z
N MET A 1 3.14 9.29 31.97
CA MET A 1 3.22 8.11 31.09
C MET A 1 2.45 8.42 29.81
N ALA A 2 3.09 8.36 28.63
CA ALA A 2 2.39 8.64 27.38
C ALA A 2 1.26 7.62 27.15
N ALA A 3 0.09 8.08 26.72
CA ALA A 3 -1.06 7.22 26.47
C ALA A 3 -0.71 6.14 25.44
N LYS A 4 -1.03 4.88 25.76
CA LYS A 4 -0.82 3.75 24.87
C LYS A 4 -1.79 3.88 23.70
N LYS A 5 -1.27 4.08 22.49
CA LYS A 5 -2.09 4.14 21.28
C LYS A 5 -2.80 2.80 21.06
N ARG A 6 -4.06 2.86 20.65
CA ARG A 6 -4.92 1.71 20.36
C ARG A 6 -5.03 1.49 18.86
N CYS A 7 -5.32 0.25 18.49
CA CYS A 7 -5.50 -0.17 17.11
C CYS A 7 -6.56 0.70 16.42
N GLN A 8 -6.22 1.26 15.25
CA GLN A 8 -7.10 2.13 14.47
C GLN A 8 -7.92 1.35 13.43
N LEU A 9 -8.24 0.08 13.73
CA LEU A 9 -9.08 -0.75 12.87
C LEU A 9 -10.49 -0.16 12.80
N GLN A 10 -10.91 0.28 11.61
CA GLN A 10 -12.28 0.67 11.29
C GLN A 10 -13.01 -0.55 10.73
N ALA A 11 -13.51 -1.40 11.63
CA ALA A 11 -14.36 -2.54 11.32
C ALA A 11 -15.60 -2.49 12.21
N GLU A 12 -16.62 -3.31 11.89
CA GLU A 12 -17.84 -3.44 12.72
C GLU A 12 -17.50 -3.79 14.18
N ALA A 13 -16.43 -4.56 14.40
CA ALA A 13 -15.87 -4.82 15.73
C ALA A 13 -14.62 -3.96 15.97
N PRO A 14 -14.68 -2.93 16.84
CA PRO A 14 -13.53 -2.09 17.15
C PRO A 14 -12.47 -2.88 17.95
N CYS A 15 -11.22 -2.83 17.50
CA CYS A 15 -10.11 -3.48 18.19
C CYS A 15 -9.54 -2.59 19.30
N ASN A 16 -9.60 -3.04 20.56
CA ASN A 16 -9.07 -2.30 21.72
C ASN A 16 -7.60 -2.62 22.06
N SER A 17 -6.93 -3.44 21.25
CA SER A 17 -5.55 -3.85 21.49
C SER A 17 -4.54 -2.70 21.31
N ALA A 18 -3.43 -2.79 22.03
CA ALA A 18 -2.34 -1.81 21.92
C ALA A 18 -1.64 -1.90 20.55
N VAL A 19 -1.24 -0.73 20.03
CA VAL A 19 -0.47 -0.60 18.79
C VAL A 19 0.97 -1.08 19.01
N LEU A 20 1.53 -1.72 17.97
CA LEU A 20 2.96 -2.00 17.91
C LEU A 20 3.72 -0.75 17.45
N ARG A 21 4.62 -0.21 18.28
CA ARG A 21 5.29 1.06 17.98
C ARG A 21 6.23 1.04 16.77
N ILE A 22 6.82 -0.12 16.46
CA ILE A 22 7.81 -0.27 15.39
C ILE A 22 7.16 -0.77 14.10
N VAL A 23 6.32 -1.81 14.20
CA VAL A 23 5.76 -2.52 13.04
C VAL A 23 4.24 -2.37 12.90
N GLY A 24 3.62 -1.55 13.75
CA GLY A 24 2.17 -1.35 13.74
C GLY A 24 1.70 -0.31 12.72
N GLN A 25 2.60 0.46 12.11
CA GLN A 25 2.21 1.44 11.10
C GLN A 25 2.09 0.77 9.72
N CYS A 26 0.92 0.86 9.10
CA CYS A 26 0.73 0.39 7.71
C CYS A 26 1.38 1.37 6.73
N PRO A 27 2.20 0.92 5.77
CA PRO A 27 2.89 1.81 4.82
C PRO A 27 1.93 2.49 3.83
N HIS A 28 0.74 1.92 3.59
CA HIS A 28 -0.23 2.45 2.63
C HIS A 28 -1.12 3.52 3.26
N CYS A 29 -1.81 3.20 4.35
CA CYS A 29 -2.74 4.12 5.00
C CYS A 29 -2.11 4.96 6.12
N ARG A 30 -0.88 4.65 6.55
CA ARG A 30 -0.15 5.28 7.68
C ARG A 30 -0.87 5.21 9.03
N ALA A 31 -1.93 4.41 9.11
CA ALA A 31 -2.65 4.13 10.35
C ALA A 31 -1.89 3.10 11.21
N GLU A 32 -2.20 3.12 12.51
CA GLU A 32 -1.51 2.37 13.54
C GLU A 32 -2.34 1.17 14.04
N PHE A 33 -1.76 -0.02 14.03
CA PHE A 33 -2.43 -1.30 14.28
C PHE A 33 -1.71 -2.16 15.32
N CYS A 34 -2.45 -3.12 15.88
CA CYS A 34 -1.91 -4.15 16.77
C CYS A 34 -1.27 -5.32 15.97
N GLY A 35 -0.66 -6.28 16.67
CA GLY A 35 0.00 -7.42 16.04
C GLY A 35 -0.88 -8.26 15.12
N ALA A 36 -2.19 -8.35 15.40
CA ALA A 36 -3.14 -9.08 14.57
C ALA A 36 -3.55 -8.30 13.31
N HIS A 37 -3.73 -6.98 13.41
CA HIS A 37 -4.28 -6.15 12.33
C HIS A 37 -3.22 -5.40 11.51
N ARG A 38 -1.93 -5.64 11.75
CA ARG A 38 -0.82 -4.96 11.05
C ARG A 38 -0.80 -5.21 9.53
N LEU A 39 -1.35 -6.34 9.08
CA LEU A 39 -1.37 -6.67 7.64
C LEU A 39 -2.52 -5.94 6.95
N PRO A 40 -2.30 -5.43 5.73
CA PRO A 40 -3.35 -4.78 4.93
C PRO A 40 -4.62 -5.62 4.75
N GLU A 41 -4.47 -6.95 4.70
CA GLU A 41 -5.58 -7.90 4.54
C GLU A 41 -6.46 -8.01 5.79
N HIS A 42 -5.89 -7.78 6.99
CA HIS A 42 -6.62 -7.88 8.25
C HIS A 42 -7.39 -6.62 8.60
N HIS A 43 -7.02 -5.46 8.05
CA HIS A 43 -7.72 -4.20 8.30
C HIS A 43 -8.43 -3.64 7.08
N ASN A 44 -8.59 -4.45 6.01
CA ASN A 44 -9.18 -4.05 4.74
C ASN A 44 -8.68 -2.66 4.30
N CYS A 45 -7.36 -2.56 4.11
CA CYS A 45 -6.72 -1.29 3.80
C CYS A 45 -7.31 -0.67 2.53
N ASN A 46 -8.09 0.41 2.70
CA ASN A 46 -8.75 1.13 1.61
C ASN A 46 -7.77 1.58 0.50
N LYS A 47 -6.53 1.93 0.88
CA LYS A 47 -5.50 2.40 -0.08
C LYS A 47 -4.77 1.29 -0.85
N LEU A 48 -5.13 0.01 -0.68
CA LEU A 48 -4.50 -1.08 -1.45
C LEU A 48 -4.81 -0.98 -2.94
N GLU A 49 -6.05 -0.68 -3.29
CA GLU A 49 -6.49 -0.60 -4.69
C GLU A 49 -5.84 0.59 -5.40
N ASP A 50 -5.82 1.76 -4.77
CA ASP A 50 -5.14 2.95 -5.30
C ASP A 50 -3.64 2.72 -5.50
N CYS A 51 -2.98 2.07 -4.53
CA CYS A 51 -1.57 1.72 -4.64
C CYS A 51 -1.30 0.73 -5.78
N ARG A 52 -2.22 -0.21 -6.04
CA ARG A 52 -2.13 -1.14 -7.16
C ARG A 52 -2.27 -0.41 -8.50
N GLN A 53 -3.23 0.51 -8.60
CA GLN A 53 -3.43 1.30 -9.81
C GLN A 53 -2.20 2.19 -10.11
N GLN A 54 -1.66 2.87 -9.11
CA GLN A 54 -0.42 3.65 -9.27
C GLN A 54 0.76 2.81 -9.72
N ALA A 55 0.92 1.59 -9.17
CA ALA A 55 1.98 0.68 -9.59
C ALA A 55 1.80 0.23 -11.04
N PHE A 56 0.55 -0.05 -11.44
CA PHE A 56 0.22 -0.42 -12.82
C PHE A 56 0.53 0.71 -13.79
N GLU A 57 0.13 1.94 -13.48
CA GLU A 57 0.40 3.11 -14.34
C GLU A 57 1.89 3.40 -14.49
N ARG A 58 2.66 3.30 -13.41
CA ARG A 58 4.13 3.45 -13.46
C ARG A 58 4.78 2.38 -14.32
N ASN A 59 4.36 1.12 -14.17
CA ASN A 59 4.87 0.02 -15.00
C ASN A 59 4.48 0.21 -16.46
N LYS A 60 3.23 0.62 -16.73
CA LYS A 60 2.76 0.92 -18.09
C LYS A 60 3.59 2.04 -18.71
N ALA A 61 3.77 3.16 -18.02
CA ALA A 61 4.56 4.28 -18.52
C ALA A 61 6.02 3.87 -18.79
N LYS A 62 6.61 3.05 -17.90
CA LYS A 62 7.96 2.52 -18.09
C LYS A 62 8.03 1.61 -19.31
N LEU A 63 7.11 0.66 -19.46
CA LEU A 63 7.04 -0.25 -20.61
C LEU A 63 6.82 0.51 -21.93
N GLU A 64 5.98 1.54 -21.93
CA GLU A 64 5.77 2.39 -23.11
C GLU A 64 7.02 3.23 -23.44
N SER A 65 7.78 3.68 -22.44
CA SER A 65 9.03 4.41 -22.64
C SER A 65 10.18 3.53 -23.15
N GLU A 66 10.23 2.28 -22.71
CA GLU A 66 11.25 1.29 -23.08
C GLU A 66 10.83 0.47 -24.31
N ARG A 67 9.62 0.71 -24.85
CA ARG A 67 9.13 0.07 -26.07
C ARG A 67 10.10 0.36 -27.21
N THR A 68 10.80 -0.67 -27.67
CA THR A 68 11.57 -0.62 -28.92
C THR A 68 10.63 -0.33 -30.09
N VAL A 69 10.70 0.88 -30.63
CA VAL A 69 10.13 1.19 -31.95
C VAL A 69 11.07 0.61 -32.99
N ALA A 70 10.57 -0.28 -33.85
CA ALA A 70 11.35 -0.80 -34.97
C ALA A 70 11.80 0.39 -35.83
N SER A 71 13.10 0.69 -35.83
CA SER A 71 13.69 1.64 -36.76
C SER A 71 13.37 1.16 -38.17
N LYS A 72 12.58 1.93 -38.92
CA LYS A 72 12.40 1.68 -40.35
C LYS A 72 13.77 1.80 -41.01
N MET A 73 14.43 0.68 -41.27
CA MET A 73 15.60 0.66 -42.13
C MET A 73 15.08 0.98 -43.54
N ALA A 74 15.18 2.25 -43.95
CA ALA A 74 15.07 2.61 -45.36
C ALA A 74 16.31 2.05 -46.05
N ILE A 75 16.14 0.93 -46.75
CA ILE A 75 17.15 0.38 -47.66
C ILE A 75 17.24 1.37 -48.83
N ALA A 76 18.42 1.97 -49.00
CA ALA A 76 18.77 2.88 -50.08
C ALA A 76 18.99 2.13 -51.40
#